data_AF-L0JLA2-F1
#
_entry.id   AF-L0JLA2-F1
#
_cell.length_a   1.000
_cell.length_b   1.000
_cell.length_c   1.000
_cell.angle_alpha   90.00
_cell.angle_beta   90.00
_cell.angle_gamma   90.00
#
_symmetry.space_group_name_H-M   'P 1'
#
loop_
_entity.id
_entity.type
_entity.pdbx_description
1 polymer ?
#
loop_
_entity_poly.entity_id
_entity_poly.type
_entity_poly.pdbx_seq_one_letter_code
_entity_poly.pdbx_strand_id
1 'polypeptide(L)' 'MMPEMDGFSVLDRIRENGEMQEISVIMLTSRSREEDIVRALEAGADDFLAKPFNKSELYGRVQQTLQ' A
#
# COMPACT_ATOMS: atom_id res chain seq x y z
N MET A 1 7.54 11.29 -5.48
CA MET A 1 8.10 10.10 -6.16
C MET A 1 9.31 9.66 -5.36
N MET A 2 9.45 8.36 -5.13
CA MET A 2 10.67 7.82 -4.55
C MET A 2 11.78 7.84 -5.64
N PRO A 3 13.02 8.23 -5.31
CA PRO A 3 14.04 8.60 -6.29
C PRO A 3 14.60 7.44 -7.12
N GLU A 4 14.46 6.19 -6.68
CA GLU A 4 15.06 5.01 -7.35
C GLU A 4 14.01 4.01 -7.83
N MET A 5 12.94 3.83 -7.05
CA MET A 5 11.93 2.80 -7.25
C MET A 5 10.59 3.35 -6.81
N ASP A 6 9.51 3.10 -7.54
CA ASP A 6 8.17 3.50 -7.10
C ASP A 6 7.54 2.49 -6.13
N GLY A 7 6.43 2.88 -5.50
CA GLY A 7 5.78 2.03 -4.50
C GLY A 7 5.21 0.74 -5.07
N PHE A 8 4.82 0.72 -6.35
CA PHE A 8 4.30 -0.49 -6.99
C PHE A 8 5.42 -1.50 -7.19
N SER A 9 6.58 -1.05 -7.65
CA SER A 9 7.77 -1.89 -7.82
C SER A 9 8.24 -2.48 -6.48
N VAL A 10 8.06 -1.76 -5.37
CA VAL A 10 8.31 -2.30 -4.02
C VAL A 10 7.30 -3.38 -3.66
N LEU A 11 6.00 -3.13 -3.90
CA LEU A 11 4.93 -4.09 -3.65
C LEU A 11 5.16 -5.40 -4.44
N ASP A 12 5.46 -5.29 -5.73
CA ASP A 12 5.72 -6.45 -6.59
C ASP A 12 6.85 -7.32 -6.00
N ARG A 13 7.96 -6.70 -5.59
CA ARG A 13 9.09 -7.42 -4.96
C ARG A 13 8.72 -8.10 -3.64
N ILE A 14 7.83 -7.49 -2.84
CA ILE A 14 7.35 -8.09 -1.60
C ILE A 14 6.50 -9.32 -1.92
N ARG A 15 5.62 -9.25 -2.92
CA ARG A 15 4.71 -10.35 -3.30
C ARG A 15 5.43 -11.49 -4.03
N GLU A 16 6.49 -11.19 -4.77
CA GLU A 16 7.36 -12.19 -5.39
C GLU A 16 8.28 -12.90 -4.38
N ASN A 17 8.55 -12.29 -3.22
CA ASN A 17 9.36 -12.91 -2.18
C ASN A 17 8.52 -13.82 -1.28
N GLY A 18 8.69 -15.15 -1.43
CA GLY A 18 7.98 -16.17 -0.65
C GLY A 18 8.07 -16.01 0.87
N GLU A 19 9.16 -15.44 1.40
CA GLU A 19 9.32 -15.20 2.85
C GLU A 19 8.54 -13.98 3.34
N MET A 20 8.12 -13.10 2.44
CA MET A 20 7.45 -11.82 2.75
C MET A 20 5.97 -11.80 2.34
N GLN A 21 5.44 -12.91 1.82
CA GLN A 21 4.07 -12.98 1.33
C GLN A 21 3.03 -12.68 2.40
N GLU A 22 3.29 -13.02 3.65
CA GLU A 22 2.38 -12.79 4.79
C GLU A 22 2.47 -11.36 5.35
N ILE A 23 3.41 -10.53 4.88
CA ILE A 23 3.55 -9.16 5.36
C ILE A 23 2.42 -8.30 4.80
N SER A 24 1.63 -7.71 5.69
CA SER A 24 0.62 -6.71 5.35
C SER A 24 1.26 -5.44 4.77
N VAL A 25 0.75 -4.96 3.64
CA VAL A 25 1.21 -3.76 2.94
C VAL A 25 0.07 -2.77 2.78
N ILE A 26 0.26 -1.56 3.33
CA ILE A 26 -0.64 -0.41 3.13
C ILE A 26 0.06 0.60 2.22
N MET A 27 -0.55 0.91 1.08
CA MET A 27 0.00 1.84 0.10
C MET A 27 -0.36 3.29 0.43
N LEU A 28 0.64 4.15 0.62
CA LEU A 28 0.47 5.57 0.94
C LEU A 28 0.85 6.46 -0.25
N THR A 29 -0.10 7.16 -0.87
CA THR A 29 0.18 7.88 -2.14
C THR A 29 -0.45 9.27 -2.21
N SER A 30 0.20 10.17 -2.96
CA SER A 30 -0.37 11.47 -3.34
C SER A 30 -1.21 11.39 -4.63
N ARG A 31 -1.24 10.22 -5.28
CA ARG A 31 -2.03 9.95 -6.48
C ARG A 31 -3.20 9.06 -6.08
N SER A 32 -4.36 9.67 -5.92
CA SER A 32 -5.58 9.03 -5.42
C SER A 32 -6.64 8.89 -6.52
N ARG A 33 -6.21 8.65 -7.77
CA ARG A 33 -7.17 8.30 -8.81
C ARG A 33 -7.71 6.91 -8.49
N GLU A 34 -8.97 6.69 -8.82
CA GLU A 34 -9.62 5.40 -8.62
C GLU A 34 -8.84 4.26 -9.28
N GLU A 35 -8.28 4.51 -10.48
CA GLU A 35 -7.39 3.61 -11.21
C GLU A 35 -6.14 3.21 -10.40
N ASP A 36 -5.54 4.13 -9.64
CA ASP A 36 -4.36 3.86 -8.83
C ASP A 36 -4.70 2.97 -7.62
N ILE A 37 -5.91 3.14 -7.05
CA ILE A 37 -6.42 2.33 -5.93
C ILE A 37 -6.67 0.90 -6.42
N VAL A 38 -7.41 0.75 -7.51
CA VAL A 38 -7.73 -0.56 -8.11
C VAL A 38 -6.45 -1.30 -8.43
N ARG A 39 -5.49 -0.64 -9.10
CA ARG A 39 -4.20 -1.24 -9.43
C ARG A 39 -3.42 -1.70 -8.19
N ALA A 40 -3.44 -0.94 -7.10
CA ALA A 40 -2.73 -1.32 -5.88
C ALA A 40 -3.32 -2.57 -5.23
N LEU A 41 -4.66 -2.66 -5.18
CA LEU A 41 -5.35 -3.82 -4.64
C LEU A 41 -5.14 -5.06 -5.52
N GLU A 42 -5.20 -4.92 -6.85
CA GLU A 42 -4.93 -6.00 -7.79
C GLU A 42 -3.47 -6.51 -7.72
N ALA A 43 -2.51 -5.60 -7.45
CA ALA A 43 -1.11 -5.95 -7.20
C ALA A 43 -0.88 -6.59 -5.81
N GLY A 44 -1.93 -6.76 -5.01
CA GLY A 44 -1.89 -7.45 -3.73
C GLY A 44 -1.58 -6.55 -2.53
N ALA A 45 -1.80 -5.24 -2.60
CA ALA A 45 -1.82 -4.41 -1.39
C ALA A 45 -3.05 -4.74 -0.56
N ASP A 46 -2.90 -4.74 0.77
CA ASP A 46 -3.99 -5.04 1.70
C ASP A 46 -4.89 -3.83 1.95
N ASP A 47 -4.31 -2.63 1.88
CA ASP A 47 -5.07 -1.38 1.95
C ASP A 47 -4.34 -0.24 1.24
N PHE A 48 -5.05 0.87 1.05
CA PHE A 48 -4.60 2.06 0.37
C PHE A 48 -5.06 3.31 1.11
N LEU A 49 -4.17 4.30 1.25
CA LEU A 49 -4.48 5.57 1.89
C LEU A 49 -3.90 6.76 1.11
N ALA A 50 -4.79 7.68 0.73
CA ALA A 50 -4.44 8.89 0.00
C ALA A 50 -3.87 9.97 0.93
N LYS A 51 -2.84 10.68 0.46
CA LYS A 51 -2.26 11.86 1.12
C LYS A 51 -2.99 13.13 0.66
N PRO A 52 -3.21 14.11 1.55
CA PRO A 52 -2.86 14.08 2.98
C PRO A 52 -3.87 13.26 3.80
N PHE A 53 -3.38 12.49 4.76
CA PHE A 53 -4.18 11.76 5.74
C PHE A 53 -3.83 12.26 7.15
N ASN A 54 -4.75 12.05 8.09
CA ASN A 54 -4.49 12.34 9.51
C ASN A 54 -4.00 11.09 10.26
N LYS A 55 -3.45 11.28 11.47
CA LYS A 55 -2.90 10.18 12.26
C LYS A 55 -3.96 9.15 12.69
N SER A 56 -5.17 9.60 13.02
CA SER A 56 -6.26 8.72 13.46
C SER A 56 -6.73 7.82 12.33
N GLU A 57 -6.79 8.35 11.11
CA GLU A 57 -7.12 7.60 9.90
C GLU A 57 -6.07 6.52 9.62
N LEU A 58 -4.78 6.88 9.61
CA LEU A 58 -3.70 5.90 9.44
C LEU A 58 -3.73 4.83 10.54
N TYR A 59 -3.97 5.22 11.79
CA TYR A 59 -4.08 4.28 12.90
C TYR A 59 -5.22 3.28 12.70
N GLY A 60 -6.39 3.77 12.28
CA GLY A 60 -7.54 2.92 11.96
C GLY A 60 -7.24 1.90 10.86
N ARG A 61 -6.55 2.33 9.80
CA ARG A 61 -6.12 1.47 8.69
C ARG A 61 -5.19 0.36 9.18
N VAL A 62 -4.15 0.72 9.95
CA VAL A 62 -3.22 -0.26 10.52
C VAL A 62 -3.92 -1.28 11.41
N GLN A 63 -4.87 -0.84 12.26
CA GLN A 63 -5.64 -1.76 13.10
C GLN A 63 -6.51 -2.71 12.27
N GLN A 64 -7.13 -2.23 11.19
CA GLN A 64 -7.97 -3.05 10.31
C GLN A 64 -7.15 -4.09 9.53
N THR A 65 -5.96 -3.72 9.07
CA THR A 65 -5.11 -4.63 8.27
C THR A 65 -4.45 -5.74 9.12
N LEU A 66 -4.25 -5.52 10.42
CA LEU A 66 -3.60 -6.50 11.32
C LEU A 66 -4.59 -7.44 12.04
N GLN A 67 -5.89 -7.31 11.80
CA GLN A 67 -6.93 -8.19 12.37
C GLN A 67 -7.11 -9.44 11.51
#